data_AF-A0A358NIY4-F1
#
_entry.id   AF-A0A358NIY4-F1
#
_cell.length_a   1.000
_cell.length_b   1.000
_cell.length_c   1.000
_cell.angle_alpha   90.00
_cell.angle_beta   90.00
_cell.angle_gamma   90.00
#
_symmetry.space_group_name_H-M   'P 1'
#
loop_
_entity.id
_entity.type
_entity.pdbx_description
1 polymer ?
#
loop_
_entity_poly.entity_id
_entity_poly.type
_entity_poly.pdbx_seq_one_letter_code
_entity_poly.pdbx_strand_id
1 'polypeptide(L)'
;MKKKYVFMILALVLVISISACARNTGVKPGESIKIAVTDNGWDSQKLHNEIARIVVENGYEGYKLETSSGSSTMNWQAMIKGDIDLDIESWTDNVVSYPDDVAKGDIVDVGVLVPDSAQV
;
A
#
# COMPACT_ATOMS: atom_id res chain seq x y z
N MET A 1 -53.49 -4.89 -7.04
CA MET A 1 -52.84 -3.78 -6.29
C MET A 1 -51.86 -4.29 -5.24
N LYS A 2 -52.26 -5.15 -4.29
CA LYS A 2 -51.38 -5.71 -3.24
C LYS A 2 -50.07 -6.36 -3.76
N LYS A 3 -50.12 -7.13 -4.86
CA LYS A 3 -48.93 -7.77 -5.48
C LYS A 3 -47.92 -6.78 -6.06
N LYS A 4 -48.35 -5.60 -6.53
CA LYS A 4 -47.46 -4.55 -7.07
C LYS A 4 -46.65 -3.89 -5.95
N TYR A 5 -47.27 -3.68 -4.77
CA TYR A 5 -46.57 -3.16 -3.59
C TYR A 5 -45.57 -4.17 -3.02
N VAL A 6 -45.89 -5.47 -3.03
CA VAL A 6 -44.93 -6.53 -2.63
C VAL A 6 -43.70 -6.53 -3.55
N PHE A 7 -43.90 -6.44 -4.88
CA PHE A 7 -42.78 -6.34 -5.83
C PHE A 7 -41.95 -5.07 -5.64
N MET A 8 -42.60 -3.94 -5.35
CA MET A 8 -41.92 -2.66 -5.10
C MET A 8 -41.09 -2.70 -3.81
N ILE A 9 -41.60 -3.32 -2.75
CA ILE A 9 -40.87 -3.52 -1.49
C ILE A 9 -39.68 -4.47 -1.71
N LEU A 10 -39.86 -5.56 -2.47
CA LEU A 10 -38.77 -6.50 -2.78
C LEU A 10 -37.64 -5.82 -3.56
N ALA A 11 -37.98 -4.99 -4.56
CA ALA A 11 -37.02 -4.23 -5.34
C ALA A 11 -36.27 -3.20 -4.47
N LEU A 12 -36.98 -2.53 -3.56
CA LEU A 12 -36.37 -1.58 -2.63
C LEU A 12 -35.39 -2.26 -1.66
N VAL A 13 -35.76 -3.43 -1.12
CA VAL A 13 -34.88 -4.23 -0.27
C VAL A 13 -33.64 -4.69 -1.04
N LEU A 14 -33.78 -5.09 -2.31
CA LEU A 14 -32.66 -5.49 -3.15
C LEU A 14 -31.68 -4.32 -3.39
N VAL A 15 -32.18 -3.11 -3.65
CA VAL A 15 -31.36 -1.90 -3.82
C VAL A 15 -30.61 -1.54 -2.54
N ILE A 16 -31.27 -1.62 -1.38
CA ILE A 16 -30.64 -1.36 -0.08
C ILE A 16 -29.57 -2.40 0.26
N SER A 17 -29.81 -3.66 -0.13
CA SER A 17 -28.86 -4.77 0.08
C SER A 17 -27.57 -4.60 -0.72
N ILE A 18 -27.63 -4.01 -1.92
CA ILE A 18 -26.47 -3.74 -2.76
C ILE A 18 -25.63 -2.58 -2.18
N SER A 19 -26.28 -1.56 -1.62
CA SER A 19 -25.59 -0.43 -0.97
C SER A 19 -24.88 -0.82 0.34
N ALA A 20 -25.30 -1.90 1.00
CA ALA A 20 -24.66 -2.40 2.22
C ALA A 20 -23.34 -3.14 1.96
N CYS A 21 -23.06 -3.54 0.72
CA CYS A 21 -21.77 -4.10 0.31
C CYS A 21 -20.72 -3.01 -0.01
N ALA A 22 -21.10 -1.73 -0.04
CA ALA A 22 -20.16 -0.64 -0.17
C ALA A 22 -19.30 -0.58 1.11
N ARG A 23 -18.10 -1.14 1.04
CA ARG A 23 -17.12 -1.12 2.12
C ARG A 23 -16.87 0.32 2.52
N ASN A 24 -17.24 0.67 3.74
CA ASN A 24 -16.90 1.95 4.35
C ASN A 24 -15.41 1.90 4.73
N THR A 25 -14.52 2.24 3.80
CA THR A 25 -13.06 2.24 4.01
C THR A 25 -12.59 3.40 4.88
N GLY A 26 -13.49 4.25 5.40
CA GLY A 26 -13.12 5.49 6.10
C GLY A 26 -12.56 6.57 5.16
N VAL A 27 -12.41 6.25 3.88
CA VAL A 27 -11.95 7.14 2.82
C VAL A 27 -13.16 7.87 2.24
N LYS A 28 -13.10 9.20 2.16
CA LYS A 28 -14.18 9.98 1.56
C LYS A 28 -14.35 9.57 0.09
N PRO A 29 -15.59 9.54 -0.44
CA PRO A 29 -15.81 9.30 -1.86
C PRO A 29 -14.96 10.27 -2.71
N GLY A 30 -14.05 9.72 -3.52
CA GLY A 30 -13.13 10.47 -4.38
C GLY A 30 -11.75 10.78 -3.80
N GLU A 31 -11.48 10.43 -2.54
CA GLU A 31 -10.13 10.49 -1.94
C GLU A 31 -9.45 9.12 -2.05
N SER A 32 -8.12 9.09 -2.20
CA SER A 32 -7.34 7.86 -2.26
C SER A 32 -6.33 7.80 -1.12
N ILE A 33 -6.16 6.63 -0.51
CA ILE A 33 -5.08 6.36 0.44
C ILE A 33 -3.77 6.31 -0.35
N LYS A 34 -2.83 7.16 0.04
CA LYS A 34 -1.48 7.17 -0.51
C LYS A 34 -0.61 6.20 0.26
N ILE A 35 0.18 5.41 -0.48
CA ILE A 35 1.25 4.56 0.03
C ILE A 35 2.55 5.18 -0.48
N ALA A 36 3.35 5.73 0.42
CA ALA A 36 4.66 6.28 0.12
C ALA A 36 5.69 5.14 0.10
N VAL A 37 6.38 4.97 -1.04
CA VAL A 37 7.46 3.99 -1.19
C VAL A 37 8.79 4.68 -1.43
N THR A 38 9.89 4.07 -1.00
CA THR A 38 11.23 4.63 -1.24
C THR A 38 11.62 4.60 -2.72
N ASP A 39 12.18 5.70 -3.22
CA ASP A 39 13.04 5.71 -4.41
C ASP A 39 14.41 6.26 -4.02
N ASN A 40 15.39 5.36 -4.00
CA ASN A 40 16.79 5.61 -3.66
C ASN A 40 17.64 5.90 -4.92
N GLY A 41 17.04 5.86 -6.11
CA GLY A 41 17.60 6.39 -7.36
C GLY A 41 18.04 5.36 -8.39
N TRP A 42 18.16 4.08 -8.06
CA TRP A 42 18.63 3.04 -8.99
C TRP A 42 17.48 2.36 -9.76
N ASP A 43 17.82 1.79 -10.91
CA ASP A 43 16.83 1.35 -11.89
C ASP A 43 16.03 0.12 -11.47
N SER A 44 16.64 -0.83 -10.75
CA SER A 44 15.91 -2.02 -10.25
C SER A 44 14.81 -1.63 -9.27
N GLN A 45 15.06 -0.69 -8.35
CA GLN A 45 14.03 -0.28 -7.39
C GLN A 45 12.91 0.47 -8.08
N LYS A 46 13.22 1.31 -9.07
CA LYS A 46 12.18 1.95 -9.91
C LYS A 46 11.32 0.92 -10.64
N LEU A 47 11.92 -0.15 -11.15
CA LEU A 47 11.17 -1.25 -11.76
C LEU A 47 10.26 -1.95 -10.74
N HIS A 48 10.78 -2.28 -9.55
CA HIS A 48 9.99 -2.90 -8.48
C HIS A 48 8.84 -1.98 -8.00
N ASN A 49 9.09 -0.69 -7.84
CA ASN A 49 8.10 0.32 -7.48
C ASN A 49 6.99 0.41 -8.54
N GLU A 50 7.35 0.39 -9.82
CA GLU A 50 6.36 0.46 -10.91
C GLU A 50 5.50 -0.82 -11.00
N ILE A 51 6.10 -1.99 -10.79
CA ILE A 51 5.35 -3.25 -10.68
C ILE A 51 4.36 -3.17 -9.51
N ALA A 52 4.82 -2.73 -8.34
CA ALA A 52 3.97 -2.58 -7.17
C ALA A 52 2.85 -1.55 -7.41
N ARG A 53 3.14 -0.43 -8.07
CA ARG A 53 2.14 0.58 -8.44
C ARG A 53 1.05 -0.01 -9.32
N ILE A 54 1.42 -0.80 -10.34
CA ILE A 54 0.45 -1.48 -11.20
C ILE A 54 -0.42 -2.43 -10.39
N VAL A 55 0.16 -3.24 -9.50
CA VAL A 55 -0.58 -4.19 -8.66
C VAL A 55 -1.52 -3.46 -7.70
N VAL A 56 -1.04 -2.43 -7.00
CA VAL A 56 -1.82 -1.67 -6.01
C VAL A 56 -2.96 -0.93 -6.69
N GLU A 57 -2.67 -0.13 -7.71
CA GLU A 57 -3.67 0.78 -8.29
C GLU A 57 -4.70 0.06 -9.17
N ASN A 58 -4.39 -1.12 -9.69
CA ASN A 58 -5.34 -1.91 -10.49
C ASN A 58 -5.95 -3.08 -9.72
N GLY A 59 -5.33 -3.53 -8.64
CA GLY A 59 -5.81 -4.62 -7.80
C GLY A 59 -6.67 -4.16 -6.62
N TYR A 60 -6.52 -2.91 -6.18
CA TYR A 60 -7.20 -2.37 -5.00
C TYR A 60 -7.83 -1.01 -5.27
N GLU A 61 -9.11 -0.89 -4.95
CA GLU A 61 -9.84 0.38 -5.08
C GLU A 61 -9.41 1.37 -4.00
N GLY A 62 -9.22 2.63 -4.39
CA GLY A 62 -8.97 3.74 -3.46
C GLY A 62 -7.53 3.84 -2.96
N TYR A 63 -6.57 3.12 -3.55
CA TYR A 63 -5.15 3.23 -3.22
C TYR A 63 -4.34 3.86 -4.35
N LYS A 64 -3.33 4.63 -3.97
CA LYS A 64 -2.33 5.23 -4.86
C LYS A 64 -0.95 5.02 -4.27
N LEU A 65 0.02 4.73 -5.13
CA LEU A 65 1.40 4.52 -4.71
C LEU A 65 2.24 5.70 -5.23
N GLU A 66 2.96 6.36 -4.32
CA GLU A 66 3.79 7.52 -4.60
C GLU A 66 5.23 7.23 -4.19
N THR A 67 6.19 7.57 -5.04
CA THR A 67 7.61 7.38 -4.75
C THR A 67 8.16 8.58 -3.99
N SER A 68 9.04 8.33 -3.02
CA SER A 68 9.78 9.37 -2.33
C SER A 68 10.83 10.03 -3.23
N SER A 69 11.52 11.04 -2.69
CA SER A 69 12.75 11.55 -3.27
C SER A 69 13.77 11.71 -2.15
N GLY A 70 14.89 10.99 -2.25
CA GLY A 70 15.91 11.00 -1.21
C GLY A 70 16.99 9.95 -1.43
N SER A 71 18.05 10.03 -0.62
CA SER A 71 19.03 8.94 -0.53
C SER A 71 18.52 7.83 0.37
N SER A 72 19.12 6.64 0.30
CA SER A 72 18.76 5.50 1.15
C SER A 72 18.77 5.84 2.64
N THR A 73 19.78 6.57 3.13
CA THR A 73 19.84 6.99 4.53
C THR A 73 18.68 7.94 4.90
N MET A 74 18.34 8.88 4.02
CA MET A 74 17.22 9.80 4.27
C MET A 74 15.89 9.06 4.27
N ASN A 75 15.68 8.17 3.30
CA ASN A 75 14.48 7.35 3.18
C ASN A 75 14.33 6.40 4.39
N TRP A 76 15.41 5.79 4.87
CA TRP A 76 15.38 4.94 6.07
C TRP A 76 14.92 5.71 7.32
N GLN A 77 15.46 6.91 7.53
CA GLN A 77 15.06 7.76 8.65
C GLN A 77 13.61 8.26 8.51
N ALA A 78 13.13 8.47 7.28
CA ALA A 78 11.74 8.80 7.01
C ALA A 78 10.80 7.61 7.30
N MET A 79 11.22 6.37 7.00
CA MET A 79 10.47 5.16 7.39
C MET A 79 10.33 5.05 8.90
N ILE A 80 11.42 5.20 9.66
CA ILE A 80 11.40 5.17 11.13
C ILE A 80 10.43 6.23 11.70
N LYS A 81 10.31 7.38 11.04
CA LYS A 81 9.38 8.45 11.46
C LYS A 81 7.92 8.22 11.03
N GLY A 82 7.68 7.24 10.16
CA GLY A 82 6.35 6.97 9.57
C GLY A 82 5.98 7.88 8.41
N ASP A 83 6.95 8.59 7.80
CA ASP A 83 6.72 9.43 6.62
C ASP A 83 6.77 8.61 5.31
N ILE A 84 7.39 7.43 5.33
CA ILE A 84 7.44 6.46 4.23
C ILE A 84 6.92 5.12 4.75
N ASP A 85 6.06 4.48 3.96
CA ASP A 85 5.37 3.26 4.37
C ASP A 85 6.13 1.97 4.00
N LEU A 86 6.93 2.00 2.92
CA LEU A 86 7.50 0.78 2.34
C LEU A 86 8.81 1.00 1.59
N ASP A 87 9.76 0.09 1.78
CA ASP A 87 10.94 -0.09 0.92
C ASP A 87 10.93 -1.51 0.33
N ILE A 88 10.63 -1.62 -0.97
CA ILE A 88 10.45 -2.90 -1.66
C ILE A 88 11.79 -3.58 -1.97
N GLU A 89 12.84 -2.77 -2.20
CA GLU A 89 14.18 -3.25 -2.51
C GLU A 89 15.15 -2.70 -1.47
N SER A 90 15.02 -3.26 -0.26
CA SER A 90 15.82 -2.84 0.88
C SER A 90 17.08 -3.70 1.03
N TRP A 91 18.23 -3.07 0.82
CA TRP A 91 19.55 -3.68 1.07
C TRP A 91 19.91 -3.54 2.55
N THR A 92 19.21 -4.29 3.40
CA THR A 92 19.28 -4.14 4.86
C THR A 92 20.67 -4.42 5.45
N ASP A 93 21.51 -5.22 4.78
CA ASP A 93 22.91 -5.43 5.14
C ASP A 93 23.74 -4.13 5.13
N ASN A 94 23.34 -3.16 4.31
CA ASN A 94 23.97 -1.84 4.23
C ASN A 94 23.44 -0.85 5.28
N VAL A 95 22.45 -1.26 6.08
CA VAL A 95 21.83 -0.43 7.11
C VAL A 95 22.24 -0.94 8.50
N VAL A 96 23.25 -0.30 9.07
CA VAL A 96 23.83 -0.70 10.36
C VAL A 96 22.80 -0.78 11.50
N SER A 97 21.79 0.10 11.50
CA SER A 97 20.75 0.15 12.54
C SER A 97 19.62 -0.87 12.33
N TYR A 98 19.56 -1.57 11.19
CA TYR A 98 18.45 -2.43 10.84
C TYR A 98 18.04 -3.43 11.94
N PRO A 99 18.97 -4.18 12.58
CA PRO A 99 18.59 -5.13 13.62
C PRO A 99 17.92 -4.45 14.83
N ASP A 100 18.41 -3.27 15.22
CA ASP A 100 17.87 -2.51 16.35
C ASP A 100 16.52 -1.87 16.01
N ASP A 101 16.37 -1.37 14.79
CA ASP A 101 15.13 -0.73 14.32
C ASP A 101 13.99 -1.76 14.22
N VAL A 102 14.29 -3.00 13.79
CA VAL A 102 13.34 -4.12 13.83
C VAL A 102 13.04 -4.53 15.27
N ALA A 103 14.05 -4.65 16.13
CA ALA A 103 13.84 -5.05 17.53
C ALA A 103 12.98 -4.05 18.33
N LYS A 104 13.04 -2.76 18.00
CA LYS A 104 12.19 -1.71 18.57
C LYS A 104 10.77 -1.70 18.00
N GLY A 105 10.57 -2.30 16.83
CA GLY A 105 9.32 -2.22 16.07
C GLY A 105 9.16 -0.94 15.26
N ASP A 106 10.25 -0.18 15.06
CA ASP A 106 10.26 1.00 14.19
C ASP A 106 10.18 0.59 12.71
N ILE A 107 10.70 -0.62 12.39
CA ILE A 107 10.62 -1.25 11.08
C ILE A 107 10.02 -2.64 11.21
N VAL A 108 9.16 -3.01 10.27
CA VAL A 108 8.60 -4.36 10.16
C VAL A 108 9.23 -5.06 8.96
N ASP A 109 9.97 -6.14 9.21
CA ASP A 109 10.49 -7.01 8.16
C ASP A 109 9.35 -7.85 7.57
N VAL A 110 9.09 -7.68 6.28
CA VAL A 110 8.04 -8.38 5.53
C VAL A 110 8.58 -9.54 4.67
N GLY A 111 9.89 -9.81 4.73
CA GLY A 111 10.55 -10.93 4.08
C GLY A 111 11.36 -10.55 2.84
N VAL A 112 11.97 -11.58 2.26
CA VAL A 112 12.92 -11.46 1.13
C VAL A 112 12.18 -11.56 -0.20
N LEU A 113 12.40 -10.58 -1.08
CA LEU A 113 11.82 -10.57 -2.43
C LEU A 113 12.66 -11.40 -3.43
N VAL A 114 13.97 -11.22 -3.43
CA VAL A 114 14.91 -11.87 -4.38
C VAL A 114 16.09 -12.46 -3.59
N PRO A 115 16.03 -13.75 -3.19
CA PRO A 115 17.01 -14.33 -2.26
C PRO A 115 18.41 -14.51 -2.87
N ASP A 116 18.51 -14.69 -4.18
CA ASP A 116 19.77 -14.95 -4.89
C ASP A 116 20.28 -13.70 -5.63
N SER A 117 19.98 -12.51 -5.10
CA SER A 117 20.44 -11.26 -5.72
C SER A 117 21.96 -11.13 -5.61
N ALA A 118 22.62 -10.81 -6.72
CA ALA A 118 24.08 -10.68 -6.78
C ALA A 118 24.62 -9.30 -6.35
N GLN A 119 23.75 -8.38 -5.90
CA GLN A 119 24.16 -7.07 -5.41
C GLN A 119 24.59 -7.21 -3.94
N VAL A 120 25.80 -6.74 -3.65
CA VAL A 120 26.39 -6.59 -2.31
C VAL A 120 26.75 -5.13 -2.10
#